data_AF-A0A7S0GGY4-F1
#
_entry.id   AF-A0A7S0GGY4-F1
#
_cell.length_a   1.000
_cell.length_b   1.000
_cell.length_c   1.000
_cell.angle_alpha   90.00
_cell.angle_beta   90.00
_cell.angle_gamma   90.00
#
_symmetry.space_group_name_H-M   'P 1'
#
loop_
_entity.id
_entity.type
_entity.pdbx_description
1 polymer ?
#
loop_
_entity_poly.entity_id
_entity_poly.type
_entity_poly.pdbx_seq_one_letter_code
_entity_poly.pdbx_strand_id
1 'polypeptide(L)'
;EENNRVLPVVSDLDCLLVGTRRVKYGIPLPPEQVELLKWSVNNTEKILNDAPSTKSWTSRWLDVLKEEAHKESPYKPKMPRFGFGDPTSYRLMEGTIQRLTHDGAVRHGAECFNYYFPQEMDE
;
A
#
# COMPACT_ATOMS: atom_id res chain seq x y z
N GLU A 1 4.36 11.45 19.59
CA GLU A 1 3.59 11.67 20.83
C GLU A 1 2.51 12.68 20.55
N GLU A 2 1.25 12.27 20.66
CA GLU A 2 0.15 13.22 20.57
C GLU A 2 -0.05 13.81 21.99
N ASN A 3 0.10 15.12 22.13
CA ASN A 3 -0.05 15.83 23.40
C ASN A 3 0.93 15.42 24.53
N ASN A 4 2.17 15.01 24.23
CA ASN A 4 3.16 14.52 25.21
C ASN A 4 2.65 13.34 26.07
N ARG A 5 1.71 12.56 25.54
CA ARG A 5 1.20 11.35 26.20
C ARG A 5 1.55 10.14 25.34
N VAL A 6 2.03 9.10 26.01
CA VAL A 6 2.17 7.77 25.41
C VAL A 6 0.86 7.04 25.66
N LEU A 7 0.09 6.83 24.59
CA LEU A 7 -1.16 6.08 24.64
C LEU A 7 -0.92 4.66 24.13
N PRO A 8 -1.51 3.64 24.76
CA PRO A 8 -1.50 2.30 24.19
C PRO A 8 -2.27 2.33 22.86
N VAL A 9 -1.70 1.69 21.85
CA VAL A 9 -2.33 1.52 20.54
C VAL A 9 -2.58 0.04 20.28
N VAL A 10 -3.63 -0.24 19.51
CA VAL A 10 -3.94 -1.58 19.00
C VAL A 10 -3.84 -1.57 17.48
N SER A 11 -3.77 -2.76 16.89
CA SER A 11 -3.84 -2.93 15.43
C SER A 11 -5.16 -2.40 14.89
N ASP A 12 -5.11 -1.75 13.74
CA ASP A 12 -6.27 -1.41 12.93
C ASP A 12 -6.70 -2.59 12.05
N LEU A 13 -7.79 -2.39 11.32
CA LEU A 13 -8.33 -3.32 10.36
C LEU A 13 -7.84 -2.94 8.96
N ASP A 14 -7.00 -3.80 8.39
CA ASP A 14 -6.50 -3.64 7.03
C ASP A 14 -7.53 -4.14 6.02
N CYS A 15 -7.96 -3.24 5.13
CA CYS A 15 -8.88 -3.61 4.08
C CYS A 15 -8.13 -4.32 2.96
N LEU A 16 -8.27 -5.64 2.85
CA LEU A 16 -7.56 -6.41 1.82
C LEU A 16 -7.92 -5.97 0.39
N LEU A 17 -9.22 -5.92 0.08
CA LEU A 17 -9.72 -5.77 -1.29
C LEU A 17 -10.96 -4.87 -1.34
N VAL A 18 -10.98 -3.97 -2.32
CA VAL A 18 -12.19 -3.25 -2.73
C VAL A 18 -12.72 -3.84 -4.03
N GLY A 19 -13.80 -4.59 -3.93
CA GLY A 19 -14.55 -5.10 -5.07
C GLY A 19 -15.76 -4.22 -5.34
N THR A 20 -15.96 -3.84 -6.60
CA THR A 20 -17.19 -3.14 -7.02
C THR A 20 -17.93 -3.94 -8.08
N ARG A 21 -19.26 -3.82 -8.10
CA ARG A 21 -20.12 -4.47 -9.10
C ARG A 21 -20.90 -3.41 -9.86
N ARG A 22 -20.85 -3.47 -11.20
CA ARG A 22 -21.55 -2.53 -12.11
C ARG A 22 -21.12 -1.06 -11.97
N VAL A 23 -19.93 -0.80 -11.45
CA VAL A 23 -19.32 0.53 -11.44
C VAL A 23 -18.66 0.80 -12.77
N LYS A 24 -18.87 2.00 -13.32
CA LYS A 24 -18.12 2.52 -14.47
C LYS A 24 -17.03 3.44 -13.95
N TYR A 25 -15.77 3.04 -14.11
CA TYR A 25 -14.63 3.87 -13.78
C TYR A 25 -14.49 4.97 -14.85
N GLY A 26 -14.91 6.20 -14.52
CA GLY A 26 -14.85 7.33 -15.45
C GLY A 26 -13.59 8.18 -15.33
N ILE A 27 -12.80 7.95 -14.28
CA ILE A 27 -11.55 8.68 -14.02
C ILE A 27 -10.42 7.66 -14.01
N PRO A 28 -9.39 7.81 -14.86
CA PRO A 28 -8.25 6.90 -14.89
C PRO A 28 -7.42 7.02 -13.59
N LEU A 29 -6.60 5.99 -13.33
CA LEU A 29 -5.58 6.08 -12.30
C LEU A 29 -4.60 7.22 -12.61
N PRO A 30 -4.12 7.96 -11.59
CA PRO A 30 -3.08 8.96 -11.79
C PRO A 30 -1.83 8.32 -12.44
N PRO A 31 -1.20 8.97 -13.44
CA PRO A 31 -0.04 8.40 -14.14
C PRO A 31 1.08 7.96 -13.21
N GLU A 32 1.35 8.71 -12.13
CA GLU A 32 2.35 8.36 -11.12
C GLU A 32 2.01 7.05 -10.37
N GLN A 33 0.73 6.76 -10.14
CA GLN A 33 0.31 5.48 -9.56
C GLN A 33 0.45 4.34 -10.57
N VAL A 34 0.20 4.61 -11.86
CA VAL A 34 0.41 3.61 -12.93
C VAL A 34 1.89 3.25 -13.02
N GLU A 35 2.79 4.22 -12.97
CA GLU A 35 4.24 3.95 -12.96
C GLU A 35 4.68 3.22 -11.68
N LEU A 36 4.11 3.57 -10.52
CA LEU A 36 4.34 2.83 -9.28
C LEU A 36 3.85 1.37 -9.37
N LEU A 37 2.67 1.12 -9.94
CA LEU A 37 2.14 -0.22 -10.16
C LEU A 37 3.07 -1.03 -11.09
N LYS A 38 3.53 -0.45 -12.19
CA LYS A 38 4.49 -1.09 -13.09
C LYS A 38 5.81 -1.41 -12.36
N TRP A 39 6.32 -0.46 -11.58
CA TRP A 39 7.51 -0.66 -10.76
C TRP A 39 7.31 -1.83 -9.77
N SER A 40 6.16 -1.90 -9.12
CA SER A 40 5.79 -2.98 -8.20
C SER A 40 5.78 -4.33 -8.91
N VAL A 41 5.06 -4.45 -10.04
CA VAL A 41 5.00 -5.70 -10.84
C VAL A 41 6.38 -6.14 -11.31
N ASN A 42 7.23 -5.22 -11.78
CA ASN A 42 8.58 -5.54 -12.23
C ASN A 42 9.47 -6.08 -11.09
N ASN A 43 9.33 -5.55 -9.87
CA ASN A 43 10.11 -6.06 -8.74
C ASN A 43 9.55 -7.38 -8.20
N THR A 44 8.23 -7.56 -8.22
CA THR A 44 7.60 -8.86 -7.99
C THR A 44 8.14 -9.92 -8.95
N GLU A 45 8.21 -9.61 -10.25
CA GLU A 45 8.76 -10.52 -11.26
C GLU A 45 10.22 -10.89 -10.96
N LYS A 46 11.07 -9.93 -10.60
CA LYS A 46 12.47 -10.21 -10.20
C LYS A 46 12.53 -11.18 -9.02
N ILE A 47 11.75 -10.91 -7.98
CA ILE A 47 11.66 -11.77 -6.80
C ILE A 47 11.18 -13.18 -7.20
N LEU A 48 10.19 -13.30 -8.08
CA LEU A 48 9.71 -14.61 -8.50
C LEU A 48 10.71 -15.38 -9.38
N ASN A 49 11.57 -14.67 -10.11
CA ASN A 49 12.60 -15.25 -10.98
C ASN A 49 13.91 -15.60 -10.26
N ASP A 50 14.15 -15.09 -9.05
CA ASP A 50 15.32 -15.49 -8.28
C ASP A 50 15.30 -16.98 -7.90
N ALA A 51 16.46 -17.53 -7.58
CA ALA A 51 16.58 -18.88 -7.03
C ALA A 51 15.74 -19.05 -5.74
N PRO A 52 15.21 -20.27 -5.47
CA PRO A 52 14.50 -20.56 -4.23
C PRO A 52 15.27 -20.06 -3.00
N SER A 53 14.56 -19.39 -2.10
CA SER A 53 15.13 -18.74 -0.92
C SER A 53 14.35 -19.13 0.33
N THR A 54 15.02 -19.15 1.48
CA THR A 54 14.39 -19.27 2.80
C THR A 54 13.88 -17.93 3.33
N LYS A 55 14.15 -16.81 2.65
CA LYS A 55 13.66 -15.49 3.03
C LYS A 55 12.16 -15.40 2.76
N SER A 56 11.40 -14.87 3.74
CA SER A 56 9.99 -14.51 3.56
C SER A 56 9.81 -13.42 2.51
N TRP A 57 8.60 -13.27 1.96
CA TRP A 57 8.29 -12.21 0.99
C TRP A 57 8.68 -10.84 1.52
N THR A 58 8.29 -10.53 2.76
CA THR A 58 8.62 -9.28 3.44
C THR A 58 10.12 -9.00 3.46
N SER A 59 10.93 -10.03 3.79
CA SER A 59 12.40 -9.88 3.84
C SER A 59 13.00 -9.58 2.46
N ARG A 60 12.46 -10.21 1.42
CA ARG A 60 12.92 -10.03 0.03
C ARG A 60 12.50 -8.66 -0.51
N TRP A 61 11.30 -8.20 -0.18
CA TRP A 61 10.83 -6.86 -0.56
C TRP A 61 11.61 -5.75 0.15
N LEU A 62 11.99 -5.95 1.41
CA LEU A 62 12.89 -5.02 2.11
C LEU A 62 14.25 -4.91 1.41
N ASP A 63 14.76 -5.98 0.82
CA ASP A 63 16.00 -5.91 0.05
C ASP A 63 15.83 -5.09 -1.26
N VAL A 64 14.69 -5.24 -1.96
CA VAL A 64 14.33 -4.36 -3.09
C VAL A 64 14.31 -2.88 -2.66
N LEU A 65 13.70 -2.57 -1.52
CA LEU A 65 13.66 -1.19 -1.01
C LEU A 65 15.04 -0.65 -0.63
N LYS A 66 15.91 -1.48 -0.03
CA LYS A 66 17.30 -1.09 0.28
C LYS A 66 18.08 -0.80 -1.00
N GLU A 67 17.99 -1.68 -1.99
CA GLU A 67 18.65 -1.51 -3.28
C GLU A 67 18.18 -0.22 -3.98
N GLU A 68 16.87 0.03 -3.99
CA GLU A 68 16.29 1.26 -4.54
C GLU A 68 16.80 2.50 -3.79
N ALA A 69 16.88 2.44 -2.45
CA ALA A 69 17.37 3.54 -1.62
C ALA A 69 18.85 3.88 -1.84
N HIS A 70 19.66 2.93 -2.32
CA HIS A 70 21.09 3.11 -2.60
C HIS A 70 21.40 3.65 -4.01
N LYS A 71 20.40 3.80 -4.89
CA LYS A 71 20.60 4.39 -6.22
C LYS A 71 20.87 5.89 -6.13
N GLU A 72 21.58 6.43 -7.12
CA GLU A 72 21.83 7.88 -7.24
C GLU A 72 20.53 8.69 -7.33
N SER A 73 19.51 8.12 -7.98
CA SER A 73 18.17 8.68 -8.09
C SER A 73 17.13 7.66 -7.62
N PRO A 74 16.91 7.53 -6.30
CA PRO A 74 16.00 6.53 -5.74
C PRO A 74 14.55 6.85 -6.09
N TYR A 75 13.80 5.85 -6.52
CA TYR A 75 12.36 5.99 -6.75
C TYR A 75 11.62 6.12 -5.42
N LYS A 76 11.03 7.30 -5.17
CA LYS A 76 10.29 7.62 -3.94
C LYS A 76 8.91 8.18 -4.30
N PRO A 77 7.87 7.33 -4.39
CA PRO A 77 6.53 7.80 -4.71
C PRO A 77 6.00 8.69 -3.59
N LYS A 78 5.31 9.78 -3.96
CA LYS A 78 4.61 10.61 -2.99
C LYS A 78 3.37 9.87 -2.50
N MET A 79 3.38 9.44 -1.24
CA MET A 79 2.25 8.74 -0.64
C MET A 79 1.08 9.70 -0.38
N PRO A 80 -0.14 9.41 -0.87
CA PRO A 80 -1.33 10.16 -0.51
C PRO A 80 -1.69 9.92 0.96
N ARG A 81 -2.53 10.80 1.52
CA ARG A 81 -2.89 10.79 2.95
C ARG A 81 -3.37 9.43 3.46
N PHE A 82 -4.18 8.73 2.67
CA PHE A 82 -4.74 7.42 3.01
C PHE A 82 -4.20 6.30 2.13
N GLY A 83 -3.00 6.46 1.55
CA GLY A 83 -2.44 5.50 0.60
C GLY A 83 -2.98 5.65 -0.82
N PHE A 84 -2.62 4.70 -1.69
CA PHE A 84 -2.98 4.72 -3.10
C PHE A 84 -4.39 4.16 -3.34
N GLY A 85 -4.92 4.36 -4.55
CA GLY A 85 -6.30 4.00 -4.86
C GLY A 85 -6.79 4.66 -6.12
N ASP A 86 -7.61 3.95 -6.89
CA ASP A 86 -8.41 4.61 -7.92
C ASP A 86 -9.40 5.60 -7.28
N PRO A 87 -9.86 6.64 -8.00
CA PRO A 87 -10.70 7.68 -7.43
C PRO A 87 -12.01 7.18 -6.80
N THR A 88 -12.52 6.03 -7.20
CA THR A 88 -13.73 5.44 -6.59
C THR A 88 -13.39 4.72 -5.30
N SER A 89 -12.39 3.83 -5.33
CA SER A 89 -11.96 3.09 -4.14
C SER A 89 -11.40 4.01 -3.06
N TYR A 90 -10.64 5.05 -3.44
CA TYR A 90 -10.10 6.04 -2.51
C TYR A 90 -11.23 6.76 -1.76
N ARG A 91 -12.27 7.22 -2.47
CA ARG A 91 -13.42 7.90 -1.84
C ARG A 91 -14.19 6.98 -0.89
N LEU A 92 -14.33 5.70 -1.24
CA LEU A 92 -14.96 4.71 -0.36
C LEU A 92 -14.17 4.58 0.94
N MET A 93 -12.85 4.38 0.86
CA MET A 93 -11.98 4.22 2.02
C MET A 93 -11.89 5.49 2.86
N GLU A 94 -11.78 6.67 2.22
CA GLU A 94 -11.82 7.95 2.90
C GLU A 94 -13.10 8.11 3.74
N GLY A 95 -14.27 7.76 3.19
CA GLY A 95 -15.52 7.78 3.95
C GLY A 95 -15.51 6.85 5.17
N THR A 96 -14.97 5.64 5.01
CA THR A 96 -14.82 4.67 6.11
C THR A 96 -13.89 5.20 7.21
N ILE A 97 -12.71 5.71 6.83
CA ILE A 97 -11.72 6.27 7.77
C ILE A 97 -12.31 7.47 8.52
N GLN A 98 -12.98 8.39 7.81
CA GLN A 98 -13.63 9.54 8.44
C GLN A 98 -14.71 9.11 9.45
N ARG A 99 -15.49 8.07 9.13
CA ARG A 99 -16.52 7.56 10.03
C ARG A 99 -15.95 6.90 11.30
N LEU A 100 -14.77 6.31 11.19
CA LEU A 100 -14.06 5.58 12.25
C LEU A 100 -12.92 6.39 12.87
N THR A 101 -12.82 7.69 12.60
CA THR A 101 -11.71 8.52 13.12
C THR A 101 -11.69 8.58 14.66
N HIS A 102 -12.84 8.41 15.32
CA HIS A 102 -12.95 8.44 16.77
C HIS A 102 -12.26 7.28 17.51
N ASP A 103 -12.14 6.10 16.87
CA ASP A 103 -11.49 4.92 17.43
C ASP A 103 -10.22 4.51 16.64
N GLY A 104 -10.09 4.96 15.40
CA GLY A 104 -8.97 4.65 14.53
C GLY A 104 -8.99 3.20 14.01
N ALA A 105 -10.15 2.55 13.97
CA ALA A 105 -10.26 1.15 13.57
C ALA A 105 -9.88 0.89 12.10
N VAL A 106 -9.94 1.89 11.23
CA VAL A 106 -9.41 1.86 9.85
C VAL A 106 -8.68 3.16 9.60
N ARG A 107 -7.42 3.10 9.15
CA ARG A 107 -6.56 4.29 9.05
C ARG A 107 -5.97 4.55 7.66
N HIS A 108 -6.09 3.60 6.74
CA HIS A 108 -5.61 3.72 5.36
C HIS A 108 -6.51 3.03 4.34
N GLY A 109 -6.18 3.22 3.06
CA GLY A 109 -6.79 2.58 1.92
C GLY A 109 -6.50 1.09 1.85
N ALA A 110 -7.02 0.45 0.81
CA ALA A 110 -6.99 -1.01 0.71
C ALA A 110 -5.63 -1.55 0.24
N GLU A 111 -5.25 -2.72 0.74
CA GLU A 111 -3.97 -3.39 0.48
C GLU A 111 -3.78 -3.79 -0.99
N CYS A 112 -4.86 -3.97 -1.75
CA CYS A 112 -4.78 -4.14 -3.20
C CYS A 112 -4.18 -2.93 -3.95
N PHE A 113 -3.97 -1.79 -3.26
CA PHE A 113 -3.27 -0.62 -3.76
C PHE A 113 -1.93 -0.36 -3.05
N ASN A 114 -1.46 -1.25 -2.16
CA ASN A 114 -0.18 -1.11 -1.46
C ASN A 114 1.00 -1.47 -2.38
N TYR A 115 1.19 -0.70 -3.46
CA TYR A 115 2.14 -1.01 -4.53
C TYR A 115 3.60 -0.83 -4.12
N TYR A 116 3.88 0.07 -3.17
CA TYR A 116 5.25 0.37 -2.74
C TYR A 116 5.78 -0.68 -1.75
N PHE A 117 4.89 -1.29 -0.95
CA PHE A 117 5.22 -2.35 -0.01
C PHE A 117 4.13 -3.44 0.04
N PRO A 118 3.88 -4.16 -1.07
CA PRO A 118 2.91 -5.24 -1.10
C PRO A 118 3.27 -6.29 -0.05
N GLN A 119 2.27 -6.70 0.74
CA GLN A 119 2.43 -7.70 1.78
C GLN A 119 1.87 -9.05 1.32
N GLU A 120 2.45 -10.13 1.83
CA GLU A 120 1.88 -11.46 1.68
C GLU A 120 0.67 -11.60 2.61
N MET A 121 -0.28 -12.47 2.25
CA MET A 121 -1.33 -12.87 3.18
C MET A 121 -0.68 -13.72 4.27
N ASP A 122 -0.88 -13.35 5.53
CA ASP A 122 -0.48 -14.21 6.65
C ASP A 122 -1.25 -15.55 6.55
N GLU A 123 -0.54 -16.67 6.74
CA GLU A 123 -1.12 -18.03 6.83
C GLU A 123 -1.83 -18.29 8.18
#